data_AF-A0AAV8SKA9-F1
#
_entry.id   AF-A0AAV8SKA9-F1
#
_cell.length_a   1.000
_cell.length_b   1.000
_cell.length_c   1.000
_cell.angle_alpha   90.00
_cell.angle_beta   90.00
_cell.angle_gamma   90.00
#
_symmetry.space_group_name_H-M   'P 1'
#
loop_
_entity.id
_entity.type
_entity.pdbx_description
1 polymer ?
#
loop_
_entity_poly.entity_id
_entity_poly.type
_entity_poly.pdbx_seq_one_letter_code
_entity_poly.pdbx_strand_id
1 'polypeptide(L)' 'MADWGPVIIAVVLFVLLSPGLLFQIPGNHRVVEFGNMQTSGASIVVHAIIYFGLITIFLIAIGVHIYTG' A
#
# COMPACT_ATOMS: atom_id res chain seq x y z
N MET A 1 -11.02 -15.33 19.85
CA MET A 1 -10.27 -15.30 18.58
C MET A 1 -10.27 -13.87 18.07
N ALA A 2 -9.09 -13.25 17.98
CA ALA A 2 -8.96 -11.94 17.35
C ALA A 2 -9.11 -12.07 15.83
N ASP A 3 -9.65 -11.04 15.18
CA ASP A 3 -9.73 -10.98 13.71
C ASP A 3 -8.39 -10.47 13.15
N TRP A 4 -7.71 -11.34 12.41
CA TRP A 4 -6.44 -11.08 11.73
C TRP A 4 -6.60 -10.59 10.30
N GLY A 5 -7.83 -10.57 9.76
CA GLY A 5 -8.12 -10.10 8.40
C GLY A 5 -7.53 -8.71 8.13
N PRO A 6 -7.81 -7.71 8.99
CA PRO A 6 -7.23 -6.37 8.89
C PRO A 6 -5.71 -6.35 8.87
N VAL A 7 -5.08 -7.14 9.74
CA VAL A 7 -3.62 -7.17 9.90
C VAL A 7 -2.95 -7.76 8.67
N ILE A 8 -3.43 -8.91 8.19
CA ILE A 8 -2.83 -9.61 7.04
C ILE A 8 -2.99 -8.78 5.76
N ILE A 9 -4.17 -8.21 5.52
CA ILE A 9 -4.43 -7.37 4.35
C ILE A 9 -3.54 -6.12 4.36
N ALA A 10 -3.44 -5.44 5.50
CA ALA A 10 -2.56 -4.29 5.65
C ALA A 10 -1.11 -4.63 5.29
N VAL A 11 -0.58 -5.74 5.82
CA VAL A 11 0.81 -6.17 5.60
C VAL A 11 1.06 -6.51 4.13
N VAL A 12 0.17 -7.26 3.48
CA VAL A 12 0.33 -7.63 2.07
C VAL A 12 0.31 -6.38 1.18
N LEU A 13 -0.66 -5.49 1.38
CA LEU A 13 -0.76 -4.24 0.61
C LEU A 13 0.46 -3.34 0.84
N PHE A 14 0.98 -3.28 2.06
CA PHE A 14 2.14 -2.48 2.39
C PHE A 14 3.41 -2.99 1.68
N VAL A 15 3.63 -4.30 1.66
CA VAL A 15 4.76 -4.92 0.95
C VAL A 15 4.65 -4.68 -0.56
N LEU A 16 3.45 -4.86 -1.13
CA LEU A 16 3.22 -4.67 -2.57
C LEU A 16 3.40 -3.22 -3.02
N LEU A 17 3.04 -2.25 -2.18
CA LEU A 17 3.03 -0.84 -2.53
C LEU A 17 4.25 -0.07 -2.00
N SER A 18 5.14 -0.69 -1.24
CA SER A 18 6.22 -0.02 -0.50
C SER A 18 7.03 0.96 -1.37
N PRO A 19 7.04 2.27 -1.01
CA PRO A 19 7.74 3.30 -1.77
C PRO A 19 9.25 3.15 -1.55
N GLY A 20 9.93 2.60 -2.55
CA GLY A 20 11.37 2.34 -2.52
C GLY A 20 11.79 1.03 -3.18
N LEU A 21 10.89 0.04 -3.30
CA LEU A 21 11.22 -1.25 -3.92
C LEU A 21 10.67 -1.39 -5.35
N LEU A 22 9.51 -0.80 -5.67
CA LEU A 22 8.82 -1.05 -6.94
C LEU A 22 8.32 0.20 -7.70
N PHE A 23 7.87 1.29 -7.08
CA PHE A 23 7.29 2.39 -7.88
C PHE A 23 7.55 3.76 -7.26
N GLN A 24 8.21 4.64 -8.02
CA GLN A 24 8.26 6.07 -7.74
C GLN A 24 7.53 6.84 -8.85
N ILE A 25 6.47 7.53 -8.46
CA ILE A 25 5.71 8.47 -9.28
C ILE A 25 5.64 9.75 -8.44
N PRO A 26 6.17 10.92 -8.86
CA PRO A 26 6.68 11.31 -10.18
C PRO A 26 8.23 11.31 -10.24
N GLY A 27 8.80 10.78 -11.32
CA GLY A 27 10.23 10.87 -11.62
C GLY A 27 10.58 12.13 -12.41
N ASN A 28 11.79 12.67 -12.24
CA ASN A 28 12.26 13.90 -12.88
C ASN A 28 12.35 13.82 -14.43
N HIS A 29 12.26 12.62 -15.01
CA HIS A 29 12.35 12.40 -16.47
C HIS A 29 11.38 11.33 -17.03
N ARG A 30 10.72 10.53 -16.18
CA ARG A 30 9.72 9.51 -16.58
C ARG A 30 8.60 9.42 -15.54
N VAL A 31 7.41 9.07 -16.02
CA VAL A 31 6.18 8.91 -15.21
C VAL A 31 6.32 7.85 -14.12
N VAL A 32 7.26 6.92 -14.27
CA VAL A 32 7.52 5.83 -13.33
C VAL A 32 9.03 5.61 -13.25
N GLU A 33 9.63 5.83 -12.09
CA GLU A 33 11.05 5.57 -11.84
C GLU A 33 11.17 4.43 -10.82
N PHE A 34 11.97 3.41 -11.13
CA PHE A 34 12.24 2.29 -10.23
C PHE A 34 13.60 2.54 -9.57
N GLY A 35 13.67 2.57 -8.24
CA GLY A 35 14.96 2.49 -7.53
C GLY A 35 15.75 3.79 -7.35
N ASN A 36 15.14 4.97 -7.47
CA ASN A 36 15.79 6.21 -7.03
C ASN A 36 15.58 6.33 -5.51
N MET A 37 16.57 6.17 -4.62
CA MET A 37 16.36 6.27 -3.16
C MET A 37 15.96 7.69 -2.66
N GLN A 38 15.34 8.51 -3.51
CA GLN A 38 14.78 9.83 -3.24
C GLN A 38 13.26 9.70 -3.04
N THR A 39 12.82 9.57 -1.79
CA THR A 39 11.40 9.65 -1.45
C THR A 39 10.90 11.08 -1.60
N SER A 40 10.43 11.45 -2.80
CA SER A 40 9.71 12.70 -3.02
C SER A 40 8.41 12.68 -2.21
N GLY A 41 8.08 13.79 -1.52
CA GLY A 41 6.84 13.91 -0.75
C GLY A 41 5.58 13.58 -1.56
N ALA A 42 5.60 13.83 -2.88
CA ALA A 42 4.52 13.45 -3.79
C ALA A 42 4.31 11.92 -3.87
N SER A 43 5.38 11.13 -3.89
CA SER A 43 5.31 9.66 -3.90
C SER A 43 4.67 9.12 -2.62
N ILE A 44 4.99 9.72 -1.47
CA ILE A 44 4.40 9.34 -0.18
C ILE A 44 2.89 9.61 -0.18
N VAL A 45 2.47 10.77 -0.68
CA VAL A 45 1.06 11.15 -0.76
C VAL A 45 0.28 10.22 -1.69
N VAL A 46 0.82 9.93 -2.87
CA VAL A 46 0.19 9.01 -3.84
C VAL A 46 0.07 7.60 -3.24
N HIS A 47 1.14 7.08 -2.64
CA HIS A 47 1.11 5.79 -1.96
C HIS A 47 0.06 5.75 -0.85
N ALA A 48 0.00 6.78 0.00
CA ALA A 48 -0.95 6.86 1.11
C ALA A 48 -2.41 6.82 0.62
N ILE A 49 -2.72 7.55 -0.45
CA ILE A 49 -4.08 7.57 -1.04
C ILE A 49 -4.45 6.20 -1.60
N ILE A 50 -3.57 5.58 -2.38
CA ILE A 50 -3.82 4.27 -3.00
C ILE A 50 -3.95 3.19 -1.92
N TYR A 51 -3.02 3.17 -0.95
CA TYR A 51 -3.02 2.23 0.15
C TYR A 51 -4.31 2.35 0.98
N PHE A 52 -4.72 3.59 1.31
CA PHE A 52 -5.96 3.84 2.04
C PHE A 52 -7.21 3.40 1.26
N GLY A 53 -7.27 3.67 -0.05
CA GLY A 53 -8.39 3.24 -0.88
C GLY A 53 -8.53 1.71 -0.92
N LEU A 54 -7.43 1.01 -1.17
CA LEU A 54 -7.44 -0.45 -1.28
C LEU A 54 -7.77 -1.12 0.05
N ILE A 55 -7.14 -0.71 1.16
CA ILE A 55 -7.43 -1.32 2.46
C ILE A 55 -8.89 -1.10 2.88
N THR A 56 -9.46 0.07 2.57
CA THR A 56 -10.88 0.37 2.82
C THR A 56 -11.79 -0.56 2.02
N ILE A 57 -11.49 -0.81 0.75
CA ILE A 57 -12.26 -1.74 -0.09
C ILE A 57 -12.18 -3.16 0.47
N PHE A 58 -10.97 -3.66 0.78
CA PHE A 58 -10.80 -5.03 1.27
C PHE A 58 -11.43 -5.27 2.64
N LEU A 59 -11.37 -4.29 3.55
CA LEU A 59 -11.92 -4.46 4.90
C LEU A 59 -13.41 -4.14 4.99
N ILE A 60 -13.88 -3.09 4.32
CA ILE A 60 -15.26 -2.62 4.46
C ILE A 60 -16.15 -3.19 3.36
N ALA A 61 -15.73 -3.13 2.10
CA ALA A 61 -16.58 -3.56 0.98
C ALA A 61 -16.59 -5.08 0.81
N ILE A 62 -15.44 -5.74 1.00
CA ILE A 62 -15.33 -7.20 0.88
C ILE A 62 -15.59 -7.89 2.23
N GLY A 63 -15.28 -7.25 3.36
CA GLY A 63 -15.55 -7.82 4.69
C GLY A 63 -14.70 -9.04 5.00
N VAL A 64 -13.41 -9.00 4.65
CA VAL A 64 -12.50 -10.13 4.93
C VAL A 64 -12.19 -10.20 6.42
N HIS A 65 -12.66 -11.28 7.04
CA HIS A 65 -12.39 -11.60 8.44
C HIS A 65 -11.65 -12.94 8.54
N ILE A 66 -10.57 -12.97 9.31
CA ILE A 66 -9.77 -14.18 9.55
C ILE A 66 -9.68 -14.38 11.06
N TYR A 67 -10.49 -15.29 11.59
CA TYR A 67 -10.45 -15.65 12.99
C TYR A 67 -9.45 -16.79 13.19
N THR A 68 -8.46 -16.59 14.05
CA THR A 68 -7.58 -17.68 14.49
C THR A 68 -7.92 -18.07 15.93
N GLY A 69 -8.00 -19.38 16.17
CA GLY A 69 -8.30 -20.06 17.45
C GLY A 69 -7.54 -19.51 18.64
#